data_AF-A0A7N5PAP1-F1
#
_entry.id   AF-A0A7N5PAP1-F1
#
_cell.length_a   1.000
_cell.length_b   1.000
_cell.length_c   1.000
_cell.angle_alpha   90.00
_cell.angle_beta   90.00
_cell.angle_gamma   90.00
#
_symmetry.space_group_name_H-M   'P 1'
#
loop_
_entity.id
_entity.type
_entity.pdbx_description
1 polymer ?
#
loop_
_entity_poly.entity_id
_entity_poly.type
_entity_poly.pdbx_seq_one_letter_code
_entity_poly.pdbx_strand_id
1 'polypeptide(L)'
;MPPLGLLHMRAWASLFNRLLRPSGVVCIREVHFHSQDFDIAGQFDPMIPDAECLKIMCEILSGLQLGDFLIKISWNDVRHEMVARKGLAPEVADRIGDYIQCHGGVSLVEEMFQDSILSQNKQAIEGLGDLKLLFEYLTLFGIAEKISFDLSLARGLDYYTGVIYEAVLLQTPAQAEESLNVGSVAAGGRYDGLVGMFDPKGHKVPCVGFSIGVERIFAIVEQRMKTSGQKIRTTETQVFVATPQKNFLHERLKLISELWDAGIKAELLYKNNPKLLTQLHYCEHMGIPLAVIIGEQELKEGVIKLRSVASREEVAIKRENLVAEIQKRLSES
;
A
#
# COMPACT_ATOMS: atom_id res chain seq x y z
N MET A 1 -50.64 -8.18 5.99
CA MET A 1 -49.38 -7.41 6.05
C MET A 1 -48.27 -8.33 5.56
N PRO A 2 -47.59 -8.00 4.45
CA PRO A 2 -46.70 -8.93 3.75
C PRO A 2 -45.28 -8.98 4.35
N PRO A 3 -44.54 -10.06 4.08
CA PRO A 3 -43.17 -10.28 4.54
C PRO A 3 -42.16 -9.55 3.62
N LEU A 4 -41.14 -8.91 4.20
CA LEU A 4 -40.02 -8.35 3.46
C LEU A 4 -38.87 -9.37 3.44
N GLY A 5 -38.76 -10.05 2.30
CA GLY A 5 -37.63 -10.88 1.94
C GLY A 5 -36.41 -10.08 1.48
N LEU A 6 -35.26 -10.76 1.58
CA LEU A 6 -34.03 -10.63 0.79
C LEU A 6 -33.68 -9.21 0.28
N LEU A 7 -32.89 -8.49 1.10
CA LEU A 7 -31.91 -7.57 0.54
C LEU A 7 -30.55 -8.27 0.43
N HIS A 8 -30.18 -8.43 -0.84
CA HIS A 8 -28.88 -8.71 -1.45
C HIS A 8 -27.61 -8.71 -0.58
N MET A 9 -26.85 -9.78 -0.81
CA MET A 9 -25.51 -10.16 -0.36
C MET A 9 -24.39 -9.16 -0.76
N ARG A 10 -24.51 -7.86 -0.45
CA ARG A 10 -23.50 -6.82 -0.72
C ARG A 10 -23.18 -5.87 0.45
N ALA A 11 -23.65 -6.17 1.66
CA ALA A 11 -23.42 -5.33 2.84
C ALA A 11 -22.35 -5.87 3.82
N TRP A 12 -21.60 -6.93 3.47
CA TRP A 12 -20.62 -7.58 4.37
C TRP A 12 -19.17 -7.50 3.88
N ALA A 13 -18.84 -6.52 3.03
CA ALA A 13 -17.46 -6.31 2.54
C ALA A 13 -16.76 -5.07 3.13
N SER A 14 -17.34 -4.40 4.14
CA SER A 14 -16.66 -3.30 4.85
C SER A 14 -15.84 -3.77 6.06
N LEU A 15 -15.50 -5.06 6.11
CA LEU A 15 -14.70 -5.70 7.15
C LEU A 15 -13.25 -5.88 6.70
N PHE A 16 -12.67 -4.86 6.06
CA PHE A 16 -11.22 -4.73 6.02
C PHE A 16 -10.78 -4.27 7.42
N ASN A 17 -10.05 -5.15 8.11
CA ASN A 17 -9.67 -5.10 9.52
C ASN A 17 -9.33 -3.69 10.03
N ARG A 18 -10.04 -3.26 11.08
CA ARG A 18 -9.72 -2.08 11.89
C ARG A 18 -9.18 -2.57 13.23
N LEU A 19 -7.94 -2.21 13.57
CA LEU A 19 -7.37 -2.50 14.88
C LEU A 19 -7.52 -1.29 15.79
N LEU A 20 -8.26 -1.45 16.88
CA LEU A 20 -8.35 -0.48 17.97
C LEU A 20 -7.28 -0.81 19.02
N ARG A 21 -6.37 0.13 19.30
CA ARG A 21 -5.46 0.04 20.46
C ARG A 21 -5.81 1.14 21.48
N PRO A 22 -6.18 0.80 22.73
CA PRO A 22 -6.34 1.81 23.76
C PRO A 22 -4.99 2.07 24.42
N SER A 23 -4.53 3.33 24.44
CA SER A 23 -3.50 3.74 25.41
C SER A 23 -3.73 5.19 25.86
N GLY A 24 -4.28 5.35 27.06
CA GLY A 24 -3.78 6.24 28.13
C GLY A 24 -3.29 7.66 27.85
N VAL A 25 -3.68 8.33 26.76
CA VAL A 25 -3.35 9.73 26.50
C VAL A 25 -4.62 10.43 26.05
N VAL A 26 -4.95 11.57 26.67
CA VAL A 26 -6.04 12.45 26.25
C VAL A 26 -5.79 12.81 24.78
N CYS A 27 -6.55 12.20 23.86
CA CYS A 27 -6.38 12.36 22.43
C CYS A 27 -7.54 13.20 21.89
N ILE A 28 -7.22 14.36 21.29
CA ILE A 28 -8.17 15.21 20.56
C ILE A 28 -8.47 14.63 19.14
N ARG A 29 -7.99 13.41 18.83
CA ARG A 29 -8.34 12.65 17.62
C ARG A 29 -8.47 11.16 17.98
N GLU A 30 -9.55 10.53 17.57
CA GLU A 30 -9.63 9.05 17.55
C GLU A 30 -8.62 8.51 16.53
N VAL A 31 -7.69 7.68 16.98
CA VAL A 31 -6.64 7.12 16.12
C VAL A 31 -7.14 5.80 15.51
N HIS A 32 -7.47 5.82 14.22
CA HIS A 32 -7.99 4.67 13.47
C HIS A 32 -6.93 4.12 12.52
N PHE A 33 -6.24 3.05 12.91
CA PHE A 33 -5.20 2.43 12.07
C PHE A 33 -5.75 1.38 11.12
N HIS A 34 -5.27 1.41 9.87
CA HIS A 34 -5.48 0.35 8.89
C HIS A 34 -4.23 -0.54 8.84
N SER A 35 -4.41 -1.84 9.10
CA SER A 35 -3.43 -2.89 8.80
C SER A 35 -3.89 -3.67 7.58
N GLN A 36 -2.96 -4.09 6.75
CA GLN A 36 -3.22 -5.02 5.64
C GLN A 36 -2.42 -6.28 5.90
N ASP A 37 -3.13 -7.34 6.29
CA ASP A 37 -2.54 -8.58 6.77
C ASP A 37 -2.62 -9.65 5.68
N PHE A 38 -1.56 -10.46 5.57
CA PHE A 38 -1.48 -11.63 4.70
C PHE A 38 -0.90 -12.79 5.49
N ASP A 39 -1.59 -13.93 5.49
CA ASP A 39 -1.22 -15.09 6.29
C ASP A 39 -1.37 -16.39 5.49
N ILE A 40 -0.41 -17.29 5.67
CA ILE A 40 -0.41 -18.67 5.18
C ILE A 40 -0.54 -19.58 6.40
N ALA A 41 -1.61 -20.37 6.44
CA ALA A 41 -1.90 -21.32 7.51
C ALA A 41 -1.92 -22.75 6.98
N GLY A 42 -1.20 -23.66 7.65
CA GLY A 42 -1.16 -25.07 7.28
C GLY A 42 0.20 -25.73 7.56
N GLN A 43 0.24 -27.04 7.38
CA GLN A 43 1.46 -27.81 7.50
C GLN A 43 2.13 -27.93 6.13
N PHE A 44 3.34 -27.40 6.01
CA PHE A 44 4.11 -27.35 4.78
C PHE A 44 5.56 -27.73 5.06
N ASP A 45 6.35 -27.91 3.99
CA ASP A 45 7.79 -28.09 4.12
C ASP A 45 8.45 -26.81 4.66
N PRO A 46 9.55 -26.93 5.43
CA PRO A 46 10.15 -25.82 6.16
C PRO A 46 10.54 -24.64 5.25
N MET A 47 10.31 -23.43 5.75
CA MET A 47 10.77 -22.15 5.18
C MET A 47 10.22 -21.74 3.81
N ILE A 48 9.46 -22.60 3.11
CA ILE A 48 8.83 -22.27 1.84
C ILE A 48 7.80 -21.12 2.00
N PRO A 49 6.77 -21.24 2.85
CA PRO A 49 5.79 -20.16 3.01
C PRO A 49 6.39 -18.91 3.65
N ASP A 50 7.42 -19.06 4.50
CA ASP A 50 8.16 -17.93 5.09
C ASP A 50 8.90 -17.10 4.03
N ALA A 51 9.56 -17.79 3.08
CA ALA A 51 10.22 -17.15 1.95
C ALA A 51 9.21 -16.46 1.02
N GLU A 52 8.03 -17.06 0.81
CA GLU A 52 6.95 -16.48 0.02
C GLU A 52 6.40 -15.19 0.66
N CYS A 53 6.17 -15.18 1.98
CA CYS A 53 5.77 -13.98 2.70
C CYS A 53 6.75 -12.82 2.50
N LEU A 54 8.06 -13.08 2.60
CA LEU A 54 9.10 -12.08 2.33
C LEU A 54 9.09 -11.61 0.87
N LYS A 55 8.86 -12.53 -0.09
CA LYS A 55 8.77 -12.19 -1.51
C LYS A 55 7.59 -11.27 -1.81
N ILE A 56 6.40 -11.60 -1.34
CA ILE A 56 5.20 -10.78 -1.54
C ILE A 56 5.40 -9.40 -0.90
N MET A 57 5.94 -9.34 0.32
CA MET A 57 6.25 -8.07 0.97
C MET A 57 7.24 -7.23 0.15
N CYS A 58 8.33 -7.83 -0.35
CA CYS A 58 9.29 -7.15 -1.21
C CYS A 58 8.67 -6.64 -2.51
N GLU A 59 7.78 -7.41 -3.14
CA GLU A 59 7.07 -7.01 -4.36
C GLU A 59 6.15 -5.81 -4.11
N ILE A 60 5.37 -5.84 -3.03
CA ILE A 60 4.48 -4.73 -2.66
C ILE A 60 5.30 -3.47 -2.39
N LEU A 61 6.33 -3.54 -1.55
CA LEU A 61 7.15 -2.37 -1.19
C LEU A 61 7.91 -1.80 -2.40
N SER A 62 8.42 -2.67 -3.28
CA SER A 62 9.08 -2.25 -4.52
C SER A 62 8.10 -1.64 -5.52
N GLY A 63 6.90 -2.21 -5.66
CA GLY A 63 5.84 -1.70 -6.54
C GLY A 63 5.29 -0.34 -6.12
N LEU A 64 5.30 -0.04 -4.81
CA LEU A 64 4.96 1.28 -4.28
C LEU A 64 6.08 2.32 -4.47
N GLN A 65 7.24 1.90 -4.98
CA GLN A 65 8.39 2.75 -5.30
C GLN A 65 8.85 3.61 -4.12
N LEU A 66 8.71 3.17 -2.86
CA LEU A 66 8.89 4.01 -1.68
C LEU A 66 10.34 4.46 -1.42
N GLY A 67 11.29 3.99 -2.21
CA GLY A 67 12.73 4.11 -1.99
C GLY A 67 13.34 2.75 -1.66
N ASP A 68 14.63 2.72 -1.34
CA ASP A 68 15.25 1.51 -0.84
C ASP A 68 14.68 1.17 0.54
N PHE A 69 14.61 -0.11 0.87
CA PHE A 69 14.14 -0.58 2.17
C PHE A 69 15.00 -1.75 2.61
N LEU A 70 15.06 -1.94 3.92
CA LEU A 70 15.83 -2.98 4.56
C LEU A 70 15.03 -3.54 5.72
N ILE A 71 15.17 -4.83 5.96
CA ILE A 71 14.43 -5.49 7.02
C ILE A 71 15.28 -5.52 8.31
N LYS A 72 14.86 -4.88 9.41
CA LYS A 72 15.63 -4.64 10.68
C LYS A 72 14.76 -4.28 11.89
N ILE A 73 15.28 -4.32 13.15
CA ILE A 73 15.05 -3.28 14.20
C ILE A 73 15.79 -3.44 15.57
N SER A 74 16.07 -2.27 16.18
CA SER A 74 16.76 -1.85 17.42
C SER A 74 16.78 -2.70 18.72
N TRP A 75 18.00 -2.87 19.24
CA TRP A 75 18.42 -3.45 20.54
C TRP A 75 17.80 -2.87 21.81
N ASN A 76 17.52 -1.56 21.88
CA ASN A 76 17.11 -0.93 23.14
C ASN A 76 15.74 -1.44 23.64
N ASP A 77 14.82 -1.74 22.72
CA ASP A 77 13.50 -2.28 23.05
C ASP A 77 13.60 -3.75 23.50
N VAL A 78 14.50 -4.52 22.87
CA VAL A 78 14.75 -5.93 23.15
C VAL A 78 15.32 -6.14 24.55
N ARG A 79 16.33 -5.36 24.91
CA ARG A 79 16.94 -5.45 26.26
C ARG A 79 15.92 -5.12 27.34
N HIS A 80 15.07 -4.11 27.13
CA HIS A 80 14.02 -3.76 28.08
C HIS A 80 12.99 -4.89 28.22
N GLU A 81 12.58 -5.54 27.13
CA GLU A 81 11.65 -6.66 27.17
C GLU A 81 12.23 -7.89 27.90
N MET A 82 13.49 -8.22 27.64
CA MET A 82 14.20 -9.34 28.28
C MET A 82 14.32 -9.17 29.79
N VAL A 83 14.72 -7.98 30.24
CA VAL A 83 14.97 -7.70 31.67
C VAL A 83 13.66 -7.40 32.40
N ALA A 84 12.80 -6.54 31.86
CA ALA A 84 11.64 -6.03 32.58
C ALA A 84 10.40 -6.93 32.49
N ARG A 85 10.21 -7.69 31.40
CA ARG A 85 9.02 -8.54 31.20
C ARG A 85 9.29 -10.02 31.37
N LYS A 86 10.40 -10.52 30.80
CA LYS A 86 10.76 -11.94 30.87
C LYS A 86 11.60 -12.29 32.11
N GLY A 87 12.06 -11.28 32.87
CA GLY A 87 12.74 -11.46 34.15
C GLY A 87 14.17 -12.02 34.03
N LEU A 88 14.81 -11.85 32.87
CA LEU A 88 16.20 -12.29 32.68
C LEU A 88 17.15 -11.38 33.47
N ALA A 89 18.20 -12.00 34.02
CA ALA A 89 19.27 -11.27 34.68
C ALA A 89 19.95 -10.31 33.67
N PRO A 90 20.22 -9.04 34.04
CA PRO A 90 20.84 -8.06 33.15
C PRO A 90 22.13 -8.57 32.49
N GLU A 91 22.91 -9.37 33.19
CA GLU A 91 24.18 -9.95 32.71
C GLU A 91 23.96 -10.98 31.58
N VAL A 92 22.82 -11.68 31.60
CA VAL A 92 22.43 -12.60 30.53
C VAL A 92 21.95 -11.81 29.31
N ALA A 93 21.19 -10.74 29.53
CA ALA A 93 20.81 -9.83 28.46
C ALA A 93 22.05 -9.17 27.82
N ASP A 94 23.01 -8.71 28.62
CA ASP A 94 24.22 -8.04 28.12
C ASP A 94 25.12 -8.99 27.32
N ARG A 95 25.25 -10.27 27.72
CA ARG A 95 25.91 -11.31 26.89
C ARG A 95 25.23 -11.56 25.55
N ILE A 96 23.90 -11.44 25.51
CA ILE A 96 23.12 -11.53 24.27
C ILE A 96 23.28 -10.23 23.46
N GLY A 97 23.56 -9.10 24.13
CA GLY A 97 23.84 -7.81 23.53
C GLY A 97 25.02 -7.79 22.57
N ASP A 98 26.07 -8.56 22.85
CA ASP A 98 27.25 -8.68 21.96
C ASP A 98 26.86 -9.29 20.60
N TYR A 99 25.97 -10.28 20.59
CA TYR A 99 25.44 -10.90 19.37
C TYR A 99 24.45 -10.00 18.62
N ILE A 100 23.72 -9.18 19.37
CA ILE A 100 22.68 -8.31 18.84
C ILE A 100 23.23 -7.14 18.00
N GLN A 101 24.51 -6.80 18.17
CA GLN A 101 25.17 -5.80 17.32
C GLN A 101 25.55 -6.33 15.93
N CYS A 102 25.49 -7.64 15.72
CA CYS A 102 25.83 -8.25 14.45
C CYS A 102 24.66 -8.15 13.46
N HIS A 103 24.90 -7.52 12.31
CA HIS A 103 23.97 -7.50 11.19
C HIS A 103 24.70 -7.83 9.88
N GLY A 104 24.06 -8.58 8.98
CA GLY A 104 24.70 -9.04 7.75
C GLY A 104 23.77 -9.83 6.85
N GLY A 105 24.32 -10.41 5.78
CA GLY A 105 23.60 -11.32 4.90
C GLY A 105 23.80 -12.78 5.32
N VAL A 106 23.75 -13.69 4.33
CA VAL A 106 23.98 -15.13 4.54
C VAL A 106 25.33 -15.44 5.20
N SER A 107 26.37 -14.66 4.94
CA SER A 107 27.70 -14.85 5.53
C SER A 107 27.69 -14.77 7.06
N LEU A 108 26.86 -13.88 7.63
CA LEU A 108 26.72 -13.76 9.07
C LEU A 108 26.03 -15.01 9.67
N VAL A 109 25.06 -15.59 8.96
CA VAL A 109 24.42 -16.84 9.39
C VAL A 109 25.46 -17.97 9.46
N GLU A 110 26.35 -18.04 8.47
CA GLU A 110 27.43 -19.03 8.44
C GLU A 110 28.47 -18.82 9.55
N GLU A 111 28.84 -17.58 9.85
CA GLU A 111 29.71 -17.24 10.97
C GLU A 111 29.09 -17.66 12.32
N MET A 112 27.80 -17.41 12.52
CA MET A 112 27.07 -17.80 13.73
C MET A 112 26.96 -19.31 13.90
N PHE A 113 26.95 -20.08 12.80
CA PHE A 113 27.03 -21.54 12.85
C PHE A 113 28.35 -22.06 13.42
N GLN A 114 29.44 -21.31 13.25
CA GLN A 114 30.77 -21.66 13.75
C GLN A 114 31.01 -21.17 15.19
N ASP A 115 30.09 -20.40 15.76
CA ASP A 115 30.22 -19.87 17.12
C ASP A 115 30.13 -21.00 18.18
N SER A 116 31.15 -21.07 19.04
CA SER A 116 31.30 -22.13 20.04
C SER A 116 30.23 -22.16 21.14
N ILE A 117 29.50 -21.06 21.35
CA ILE A 117 28.46 -20.91 22.37
C ILE A 117 27.10 -21.24 21.76
N LEU A 118 26.79 -20.70 20.58
CA LEU A 118 25.54 -20.94 19.86
C LEU A 118 25.43 -22.39 19.38
N SER A 119 26.54 -22.98 18.91
CA SER A 119 26.60 -24.39 18.49
C SER A 119 26.35 -25.40 19.62
N GLN A 120 26.37 -24.98 20.88
CA GLN A 120 26.00 -25.85 22.01
C GLN A 120 24.50 -25.82 22.32
N ASN A 121 23.75 -24.85 21.77
CA ASN A 121 22.33 -24.72 22.00
C ASN A 121 21.53 -25.31 20.82
N LYS A 122 20.81 -26.40 21.10
CA LYS A 122 19.98 -27.09 20.11
C LYS A 122 18.96 -26.17 19.42
N GLN A 123 18.29 -25.29 20.17
CA GLN A 123 17.29 -24.37 19.60
C GLN A 123 17.93 -23.32 18.69
N ALA A 124 19.14 -22.85 19.06
CA ALA A 124 19.88 -21.90 18.23
C ALA A 124 20.32 -22.53 16.91
N ILE A 125 20.79 -23.79 16.93
CA ILE A 125 21.17 -24.52 15.72
C ILE A 125 19.97 -24.76 14.80
N GLU A 126 18.82 -25.16 15.36
CA GLU A 126 17.59 -25.33 14.58
C GLU A 126 17.17 -24.02 13.90
N GLY A 127 17.14 -22.91 14.65
CA GLY A 127 16.81 -21.60 14.09
C GLY A 127 17.81 -21.09 13.05
N LEU A 128 19.12 -21.30 13.26
CA LEU A 128 20.14 -20.96 12.26
C LEU A 128 20.01 -21.83 11.00
N GLY A 129 19.61 -23.11 11.14
CA GLY A 129 19.33 -24.02 10.03
C GLY A 129 18.18 -23.54 9.17
N ASP A 130 17.09 -23.13 9.80
CA ASP A 130 15.94 -22.53 9.15
C ASP A 130 16.31 -21.22 8.43
N LEU A 131 17.11 -20.36 9.06
CA LEU A 131 17.60 -19.13 8.42
C LEU A 131 18.49 -19.40 7.21
N LYS A 132 19.36 -20.39 7.28
CA LYS A 132 20.19 -20.78 6.14
C LYS A 132 19.32 -21.23 4.96
N LEU A 133 18.35 -22.11 5.21
CA LEU A 133 17.41 -22.58 4.20
C LEU A 133 16.57 -21.43 3.63
N LEU A 134 16.15 -20.50 4.49
CA LEU A 134 15.45 -19.29 4.06
C LEU A 134 16.32 -18.45 3.11
N PHE A 135 17.59 -18.19 3.42
CA PHE A 135 18.50 -17.44 2.53
C PHE A 135 18.72 -18.14 1.18
N GLU A 136 18.75 -19.47 1.15
CA GLU A 136 18.79 -20.23 -0.11
C GLU A 136 17.55 -19.92 -0.97
N TYR A 137 16.35 -19.97 -0.39
CA TYR A 137 15.11 -19.65 -1.11
C TYR A 137 15.01 -18.17 -1.52
N LEU A 138 15.44 -17.25 -0.66
CA LEU A 138 15.46 -15.81 -0.96
C LEU A 138 16.43 -15.48 -2.10
N THR A 139 17.51 -16.25 -2.23
CA THR A 139 18.45 -16.14 -3.35
C THR A 139 17.78 -16.59 -4.65
N LEU A 140 17.06 -17.71 -4.63
CA LEU A 140 16.28 -18.18 -5.79
C LEU A 140 15.19 -17.19 -6.21
N PHE A 141 14.57 -16.52 -5.24
CA PHE A 141 13.58 -15.46 -5.48
C PHE A 141 14.18 -14.11 -5.91
N GLY A 142 15.52 -14.00 -5.93
CA GLY A 142 16.24 -12.79 -6.34
C GLY A 142 16.05 -11.60 -5.40
N ILE A 143 15.81 -11.86 -4.11
CA ILE A 143 15.55 -10.81 -3.10
C ILE A 143 16.53 -10.82 -1.92
N ALA A 144 17.48 -11.76 -1.87
CA ALA A 144 18.41 -11.89 -0.75
C ALA A 144 19.16 -10.58 -0.41
N GLU A 145 19.50 -9.76 -1.41
CA GLU A 145 20.18 -8.46 -1.21
C GLU A 145 19.35 -7.43 -0.44
N LYS A 146 18.02 -7.58 -0.41
CA LYS A 146 17.11 -6.70 0.34
C LYS A 146 16.94 -7.13 1.80
N ILE A 147 17.54 -8.25 2.18
CA ILE A 147 17.33 -8.89 3.48
C ILE A 147 18.61 -8.74 4.30
N SER A 148 18.47 -8.18 5.49
CA SER A 148 19.53 -8.13 6.50
C SER A 148 19.14 -9.08 7.62
N PHE A 149 19.95 -10.09 7.87
CA PHE A 149 19.90 -10.82 9.13
C PHE A 149 20.40 -9.90 10.24
N ASP A 150 19.55 -9.69 11.24
CA ASP A 150 19.79 -8.75 12.32
C ASP A 150 19.28 -9.38 13.63
N LEU A 151 20.22 -9.72 14.52
CA LEU A 151 19.89 -10.37 15.79
C LEU A 151 19.19 -9.40 16.76
N SER A 152 19.22 -8.10 16.48
CA SER A 152 18.52 -7.09 17.29
C SER A 152 17.00 -7.14 17.18
N LEU A 153 16.46 -7.86 16.19
CA LEU A 153 15.02 -7.94 15.97
C LEU A 153 14.35 -8.92 16.95
N ALA A 154 13.87 -8.41 18.08
CA ALA A 154 12.98 -9.15 18.98
C ALA A 154 11.69 -8.35 19.20
N ARG A 155 10.60 -8.81 18.57
CA ARG A 155 9.26 -8.23 18.73
C ARG A 155 8.22 -9.33 18.72
N GLY A 156 7.11 -9.10 19.43
CA GLY A 156 6.00 -10.05 19.44
C GLY A 156 6.37 -11.42 20.03
N LEU A 157 7.29 -11.45 21.00
CA LEU A 157 7.76 -12.67 21.69
C LEU A 157 6.67 -13.38 22.51
N ASP A 158 5.45 -12.83 22.51
CA ASP A 158 4.29 -13.43 23.15
C ASP A 158 3.58 -14.44 22.23
N TYR A 159 3.80 -14.38 20.90
CA TYR A 159 3.12 -15.27 19.95
C TYR A 159 3.98 -15.77 18.78
N TYR A 160 5.06 -15.08 18.40
CA TYR A 160 5.96 -15.61 17.37
C TYR A 160 6.76 -16.80 17.90
N THR A 161 6.84 -17.85 17.08
CA THR A 161 7.51 -19.13 17.39
C THR A 161 8.67 -19.45 16.46
N GLY A 162 8.86 -18.68 15.39
CA GLY A 162 9.91 -18.89 14.38
C GLY A 162 10.48 -17.57 13.88
N VAL A 163 10.63 -17.42 12.56
CA VAL A 163 11.17 -16.20 11.96
C VAL A 163 10.34 -14.97 12.28
N ILE A 164 11.02 -13.84 12.42
CA ILE A 164 10.45 -12.51 12.61
C ILE A 164 11.12 -11.61 11.59
N TYR A 165 10.36 -10.75 10.94
CA TYR A 165 10.87 -9.80 9.97
C TYR A 165 10.11 -8.48 10.05
N GLU A 166 10.82 -7.39 9.76
CA GLU A 166 10.30 -6.04 9.83
C GLU A 166 10.92 -5.17 8.74
N ALA A 167 10.14 -4.68 7.78
CA ALA A 167 10.62 -3.84 6.70
C ALA A 167 10.68 -2.36 7.12
N VAL A 168 11.84 -1.75 6.96
CA VAL A 168 12.14 -0.35 7.28
C VAL A 168 12.57 0.36 6.00
N LEU A 169 12.05 1.55 5.74
CA LEU A 169 12.52 2.36 4.60
C LEU A 169 13.92 2.88 4.87
N LEU A 170 14.77 2.96 3.85
CA LEU A 170 16.09 3.58 3.93
C LEU A 170 15.99 5.04 3.46
N GLN A 171 16.68 5.95 4.13
CA GLN A 171 16.79 7.33 3.64
C GLN A 171 17.66 7.37 2.38
N THR A 172 17.19 8.08 1.37
CA THR A 172 18.06 8.53 0.28
C THR A 172 18.73 9.85 0.69
N PRO A 173 19.98 10.12 0.27
CA PRO A 173 20.71 11.35 0.65
C PRO A 173 19.98 12.66 0.31
N ALA A 174 19.10 12.64 -0.69
CA ALA A 174 18.28 13.79 -1.09
C ALA A 174 17.10 14.10 -0.14
N GLN A 175 16.83 13.23 0.85
CA GLN A 175 15.73 13.36 1.82
C GLN A 175 16.25 13.65 3.24
N ALA A 176 17.55 13.89 3.41
CA ALA A 176 18.19 14.07 4.71
C ALA A 176 17.87 15.40 5.41
N GLU A 177 17.29 16.38 4.70
CA GLU A 177 16.94 17.70 5.27
C GLU A 177 15.55 17.73 5.92
N GLU A 178 14.65 16.80 5.57
CA GLU A 178 13.36 16.67 6.22
C GLU A 178 13.37 15.47 7.17
N SER A 179 13.01 15.73 8.43
CA SER A 179 12.90 14.77 9.53
C SER A 179 11.74 13.78 9.34
N LEU A 180 11.66 13.16 8.16
CA LEU A 180 10.84 11.98 7.95
C LEU A 180 11.50 10.83 8.70
N ASN A 181 10.93 10.58 9.87
CA ASN A 181 11.32 9.53 10.79
C ASN A 181 11.35 8.19 10.04
N VAL A 182 12.56 7.67 9.84
CA VAL A 182 12.85 6.38 9.20
C VAL A 182 12.15 5.31 10.02
N GLY A 183 11.08 4.74 9.48
CA GLY A 183 10.17 3.93 10.27
C GLY A 183 9.74 2.67 9.54
N SER A 184 9.47 1.62 10.32
CA SER A 184 8.87 0.38 9.88
C SER A 184 7.60 0.56 9.05
N VAL A 185 7.53 -0.04 7.87
CA VAL A 185 6.36 0.00 6.99
C VAL A 185 5.64 -1.34 6.90
N ALA A 186 6.29 -2.42 7.28
CA ALA A 186 5.68 -3.74 7.38
C ALA A 186 6.38 -4.58 8.44
N ALA A 187 5.66 -5.52 9.06
CA ALA A 187 6.24 -6.47 10.01
C ALA A 187 5.48 -7.79 9.98
N GLY A 188 6.13 -8.88 10.34
CA GLY A 188 5.52 -10.20 10.36
C GLY A 188 6.44 -11.27 10.93
N GLY A 189 5.99 -12.51 10.81
CA GLY A 189 6.73 -13.67 11.30
C GLY A 189 5.88 -14.92 11.39
N ARG A 190 6.47 -15.99 11.93
CA ARG A 190 5.85 -17.30 12.13
C ARG A 190 5.31 -17.47 13.55
N TYR A 191 4.08 -17.95 13.69
CA TYR A 191 3.34 -18.02 14.96
C TYR A 191 2.47 -19.29 15.09
N ASP A 192 3.11 -20.45 15.17
CA ASP A 192 2.43 -21.76 15.06
C ASP A 192 1.53 -22.12 16.26
N GLY A 193 1.66 -21.39 17.38
CA GLY A 193 0.91 -21.64 18.61
C GLY A 193 -0.42 -20.92 18.71
N LEU A 194 -0.63 -19.84 17.94
CA LEU A 194 -1.73 -18.90 18.17
C LEU A 194 -3.10 -19.52 17.90
N VAL A 195 -3.24 -20.23 16.77
CA VAL A 195 -4.51 -20.88 16.39
C VAL A 195 -4.88 -21.98 17.39
N GLY A 196 -3.88 -22.70 17.91
CA GLY A 196 -4.08 -23.78 18.88
C GLY A 196 -4.66 -23.30 20.22
N MET A 197 -4.57 -22.01 20.55
CA MET A 197 -5.22 -21.44 21.74
C MET A 197 -6.75 -21.39 21.63
N PHE A 198 -7.26 -21.40 20.40
CA PHE A 198 -8.70 -21.34 20.11
C PHE A 198 -9.29 -22.70 19.72
N ASP A 199 -8.45 -23.68 19.36
CA ASP A 199 -8.90 -25.04 19.11
C ASP A 199 -9.19 -25.77 20.44
N PRO A 200 -10.41 -26.29 20.66
CA PRO A 200 -10.76 -26.99 21.91
C PRO A 200 -9.91 -28.22 22.21
N LYS A 201 -9.26 -28.80 21.19
CA LYS A 201 -8.38 -29.97 21.30
C LYS A 201 -6.89 -29.59 21.30
N GLY A 202 -6.56 -28.30 21.19
CA GLY A 202 -5.19 -27.80 21.19
C GLY A 202 -4.37 -28.21 19.97
N HIS A 203 -5.00 -28.51 18.84
CA HIS A 203 -4.27 -28.80 17.61
C HIS A 203 -3.50 -27.56 17.16
N LYS A 204 -2.21 -27.74 16.92
CA LYS A 204 -1.37 -26.69 16.35
C LYS A 204 -1.63 -26.57 14.86
N VAL A 205 -1.84 -25.34 14.41
CA VAL A 205 -1.89 -24.99 12.99
C VAL A 205 -0.73 -24.03 12.75
N PRO A 206 0.34 -24.47 12.08
CA PRO A 206 1.45 -23.59 11.75
C PRO A 206 0.99 -22.42 10.89
N CYS A 207 1.45 -21.22 11.22
CA CYS A 207 1.04 -19.99 10.54
C CYS A 207 2.25 -19.09 10.35
N VAL A 208 2.34 -18.45 9.19
CA VAL A 208 3.31 -17.40 8.90
C VAL A 208 2.62 -16.29 8.12
N GLY A 209 2.95 -15.05 8.41
CA GLY A 209 2.29 -13.92 7.76
C GLY A 209 2.95 -12.59 8.03
N PHE A 210 2.39 -11.54 7.44
CA PHE A 210 2.90 -10.19 7.56
C PHE A 210 1.78 -9.17 7.50
N SER A 211 2.05 -8.00 8.04
CA SER A 211 1.15 -6.85 8.06
C SER A 211 1.86 -5.62 7.50
N ILE A 212 1.16 -4.87 6.65
CA ILE A 212 1.63 -3.60 6.09
C ILE A 212 0.93 -2.43 6.77
N GLY A 213 1.73 -1.50 7.30
CA GLY A 213 1.28 -0.25 7.89
C GLY A 213 0.97 0.81 6.81
N VAL A 214 -0.21 0.71 6.20
CA VAL A 214 -0.59 1.55 5.05
C VAL A 214 -0.66 3.04 5.34
N GLU A 215 -0.89 3.46 6.59
CA GLU A 215 -0.92 4.88 6.95
C GLU A 215 0.40 5.60 6.67
N ARG A 216 1.52 4.96 7.04
CA ARG A 216 2.85 5.52 6.80
C ARG A 216 3.13 5.59 5.31
N ILE A 217 2.70 4.57 4.57
CA ILE A 217 2.80 4.54 3.11
C ILE A 217 2.01 5.70 2.49
N PHE A 218 0.77 5.95 2.92
CA PHE A 218 -0.04 7.06 2.42
C PHE A 218 0.61 8.41 2.68
N ALA A 219 1.14 8.64 3.89
CA ALA A 219 1.83 9.89 4.21
C ALA A 219 3.04 10.14 3.29
N ILE A 220 3.83 9.10 3.02
CA ILE A 220 5.02 9.19 2.16
C ILE A 220 4.64 9.45 0.71
N VAL A 221 3.64 8.72 0.19
CA VAL A 221 3.15 8.91 -1.17
C VAL A 221 2.55 10.31 -1.34
N GLU A 222 1.76 10.78 -0.37
CA GLU A 222 1.16 12.12 -0.41
C GLU A 222 2.22 13.22 -0.41
N GLN A 223 3.25 13.11 0.43
CA GLN A 223 4.36 14.07 0.47
C GLN A 223 5.14 14.06 -0.84
N ARG A 224 5.45 12.89 -1.39
CA ARG A 224 6.12 12.78 -2.69
C ARG A 224 5.33 13.45 -3.81
N MET A 225 4.01 13.24 -3.83
CA MET A 225 3.13 13.87 -4.81
C MET A 225 3.13 15.40 -4.66
N LYS A 226 3.08 15.92 -3.42
CA LYS A 226 3.22 17.36 -3.14
C LYS A 226 4.54 17.94 -3.65
N THR A 227 5.66 17.26 -3.40
CA THR A 227 7.00 17.70 -3.86
C THR A 227 7.15 17.65 -5.38
N SER A 228 6.56 16.65 -6.03
CA SER A 228 6.59 16.52 -7.50
C SER A 228 5.78 17.60 -8.25
N GLY A 229 4.95 18.38 -7.53
CA GLY A 229 4.03 19.35 -8.12
C GLY A 229 2.88 18.73 -8.92
N GLN A 230 2.76 17.39 -8.93
CA GLN A 230 1.65 16.70 -9.58
C GLN A 230 0.37 16.88 -8.76
N LYS A 231 -0.67 17.39 -9.43
CA LYS A 231 -1.98 17.56 -8.82
C LYS A 231 -2.70 16.21 -8.77
N ILE A 232 -2.96 15.72 -7.57
CA ILE A 232 -3.76 14.50 -7.37
C ILE A 232 -5.19 14.79 -7.80
N ARG A 233 -5.68 14.02 -8.75
CA ARG A 233 -7.07 14.09 -9.20
C ARG A 233 -7.96 13.34 -8.21
N THR A 234 -9.05 13.98 -7.81
CA THR A 234 -10.08 13.38 -6.94
C THR A 234 -11.22 12.74 -7.73
N THR A 235 -11.19 12.88 -9.06
CA THR A 235 -12.21 12.37 -9.98
C THR A 235 -11.56 11.73 -11.19
N GLU A 236 -12.26 10.79 -11.79
CA GLU A 236 -11.83 10.08 -13.00
C GLU A 236 -12.48 10.64 -14.27
N THR A 237 -13.04 11.85 -14.19
CA THR A 237 -13.78 12.50 -15.28
C THR A 237 -12.88 12.73 -16.48
N GLN A 238 -13.21 12.11 -17.61
CA GLN A 238 -12.40 12.13 -18.82
C GLN A 238 -12.73 13.34 -19.68
N VAL A 239 -14.01 13.73 -19.74
CA VAL A 239 -14.49 14.76 -20.67
C VAL A 239 -15.47 15.69 -19.98
N PHE A 240 -15.35 16.99 -20.25
CA PHE A 240 -16.30 17.99 -19.78
C PHE A 240 -17.13 18.56 -20.93
N VAL A 241 -18.45 18.55 -20.82
CA VAL A 241 -19.36 19.11 -21.84
C VAL A 241 -19.62 20.59 -21.54
N ALA A 242 -19.11 21.44 -22.42
CA ALA A 242 -19.15 22.89 -22.32
C ALA A 242 -19.93 23.55 -23.48
N THR A 243 -20.38 24.78 -23.24
CA THR A 243 -20.94 25.64 -24.30
C THR A 243 -20.64 27.11 -24.00
N PRO A 244 -20.33 27.94 -25.01
CA PRO A 244 -20.23 29.39 -24.83
C PRO A 244 -21.60 30.09 -24.91
N GLN A 245 -22.65 29.38 -25.33
CA GLN A 245 -23.94 29.97 -25.68
C GLN A 245 -25.01 29.79 -24.61
N LYS A 246 -26.04 30.62 -24.69
CA LYS A 246 -27.21 30.54 -23.81
C LYS A 246 -28.24 29.57 -24.40
N ASN A 247 -29.08 28.97 -23.54
CA ASN A 247 -30.16 28.04 -23.89
C ASN A 247 -29.70 26.69 -24.48
N PHE A 248 -28.43 26.33 -24.30
CA PHE A 248 -27.84 25.06 -24.78
C PHE A 248 -27.94 23.90 -23.78
N LEU A 249 -28.71 24.04 -22.70
CA LEU A 249 -28.80 22.99 -21.68
C LEU A 249 -29.33 21.66 -22.27
N HIS A 250 -30.38 21.70 -23.08
CA HIS A 250 -30.96 20.49 -23.67
C HIS A 250 -29.95 19.73 -24.53
N GLU A 251 -29.17 20.43 -25.37
CA GLU A 251 -28.14 19.81 -26.20
C GLU A 251 -26.98 19.25 -25.37
N ARG A 252 -26.57 19.94 -24.30
CA ARG A 252 -25.56 19.40 -23.38
C ARG A 252 -26.05 18.16 -22.65
N LEU A 253 -27.30 18.12 -22.21
CA LEU A 253 -27.92 16.96 -21.57
C LEU A 253 -28.04 15.77 -22.54
N LYS A 254 -28.35 16.05 -23.81
CA LYS A 254 -28.37 15.01 -24.85
C LYS A 254 -26.98 14.44 -25.08
N LEU A 255 -25.98 15.30 -25.27
CA LEU A 255 -24.61 14.86 -25.54
C LEU A 255 -23.99 14.11 -24.36
N ILE A 256 -24.19 14.59 -23.13
CA ILE A 256 -23.63 13.90 -21.97
C ILE A 256 -24.23 12.50 -21.79
N SER A 257 -25.52 12.33 -22.09
CA SER A 257 -26.15 11.00 -22.11
C SER A 257 -25.51 10.08 -23.14
N GLU A 258 -25.30 10.56 -24.38
CA GLU A 258 -24.62 9.80 -25.43
C GLU A 258 -23.20 9.36 -25.01
N LEU A 259 -22.47 10.23 -24.30
CA LEU A 259 -21.14 9.90 -23.77
C LEU A 259 -21.21 8.85 -22.65
N TRP A 260 -22.17 8.97 -21.74
CA TRP A 260 -22.38 7.98 -20.68
C TRP A 260 -22.82 6.62 -21.21
N ASP A 261 -23.71 6.58 -22.20
CA ASP A 261 -24.15 5.35 -22.86
C ASP A 261 -22.98 4.66 -23.59
N ALA A 262 -21.99 5.43 -24.04
CA ALA A 262 -20.73 4.94 -24.59
C ALA A 262 -19.66 4.57 -23.53
N GLY A 263 -19.98 4.67 -22.24
CA GLY A 263 -19.07 4.35 -21.14
C GLY A 263 -17.99 5.42 -20.84
N ILE A 264 -18.12 6.62 -21.41
CA ILE A 264 -17.18 7.73 -21.18
C ILE A 264 -17.58 8.47 -19.90
N LYS A 265 -16.61 8.70 -19.00
CA LYS A 265 -16.81 9.45 -17.75
C LYS A 265 -16.91 10.94 -18.06
N ALA A 266 -18.11 11.42 -18.32
CA ALA A 266 -18.36 12.80 -18.69
C ALA A 266 -19.08 13.61 -17.60
N GLU A 267 -18.81 14.92 -17.52
CA GLU A 267 -19.50 15.86 -16.62
C GLU A 267 -19.93 17.14 -17.35
N LEU A 268 -20.89 17.87 -16.78
CA LEU A 268 -21.26 19.21 -17.20
C LEU A 268 -21.56 20.09 -15.98
N LEU A 269 -21.49 21.42 -16.14
CA LEU A 269 -21.91 22.32 -15.07
C LEU A 269 -23.43 22.40 -14.99
N TYR A 270 -23.99 22.15 -13.80
CA TYR A 270 -25.43 22.25 -13.47
C TYR A 270 -25.92 23.71 -13.42
N LYS A 271 -25.77 24.42 -14.54
CA LYS A 271 -26.29 25.77 -14.76
C LYS A 271 -26.91 25.82 -16.15
N ASN A 272 -28.00 26.57 -16.31
CA ASN A 272 -28.64 26.72 -17.63
C ASN A 272 -27.70 27.41 -18.63
N ASN A 273 -27.04 28.49 -18.19
CA ASN A 273 -26.25 29.39 -19.03
C ASN A 273 -24.85 29.66 -18.42
N PRO A 274 -23.96 28.65 -18.38
CA PRO A 274 -22.62 28.82 -17.84
C PRO A 274 -21.73 29.66 -18.77
N LYS A 275 -20.84 30.49 -18.21
CA LYS A 275 -19.80 31.17 -19.00
C LYS A 275 -18.73 30.15 -19.40
N LEU A 276 -18.21 30.22 -20.63
CA LEU A 276 -17.17 29.29 -21.11
C LEU A 276 -15.91 29.34 -20.23
N LEU A 277 -15.45 30.54 -19.86
CA LEU A 277 -14.28 30.70 -19.01
C LEU A 277 -14.41 29.95 -17.67
N THR A 278 -15.58 30.02 -17.03
CA THR A 278 -15.85 29.30 -15.76
C THR A 278 -15.81 27.78 -15.95
N GLN A 279 -16.26 27.29 -17.11
CA GLN A 279 -16.23 25.86 -17.44
C GLN A 279 -14.80 25.36 -17.67
N LEU A 280 -13.97 26.13 -18.40
CA LEU A 280 -12.58 25.79 -18.62
C LEU A 280 -11.76 25.83 -17.31
N HIS A 281 -11.98 26.84 -16.46
CA HIS A 281 -11.37 26.88 -15.14
C HIS A 281 -11.80 25.71 -14.24
N TYR A 282 -13.04 25.24 -14.36
CA TYR A 282 -13.47 24.03 -13.66
C TYR A 282 -12.68 22.81 -14.13
N CYS A 283 -12.44 22.66 -15.45
CA CYS A 283 -11.62 21.58 -16.00
C CYS A 283 -10.18 21.65 -15.49
N GLU A 284 -9.55 22.83 -15.53
CA GLU A 284 -8.20 23.07 -15.00
C GLU A 284 -8.12 22.76 -13.49
N HIS A 285 -9.15 23.16 -12.73
CA HIS A 285 -9.22 22.91 -11.29
C HIS A 285 -9.44 21.43 -10.95
N MET A 286 -10.24 20.70 -11.73
CA MET A 286 -10.50 19.27 -11.48
C MET A 286 -9.50 18.34 -12.19
N GLY A 287 -8.62 18.89 -13.03
CA GLY A 287 -7.66 18.13 -13.84
C GLY A 287 -8.31 17.34 -14.97
N ILE A 288 -9.47 17.78 -15.48
CA ILE A 288 -10.16 17.11 -16.59
C ILE A 288 -9.38 17.38 -17.87
N PRO A 289 -8.96 16.34 -18.63
CA PRO A 289 -8.03 16.51 -19.75
C PRO A 289 -8.69 17.10 -21.01
N LEU A 290 -9.97 16.80 -21.24
CA LEU A 290 -10.68 17.15 -22.47
C LEU A 290 -11.96 17.94 -22.18
N ALA A 291 -12.23 18.95 -23.00
CA ALA A 291 -13.48 19.69 -23.00
C ALA A 291 -14.15 19.61 -24.38
N VAL A 292 -15.40 19.16 -24.40
CA VAL A 292 -16.24 19.12 -25.59
C VAL A 292 -17.11 20.36 -25.64
N ILE A 293 -16.95 21.18 -26.67
CA ILE A 293 -17.61 22.48 -26.80
C ILE A 293 -18.67 22.39 -27.90
N ILE A 294 -19.92 22.69 -27.53
CA ILE A 294 -21.07 22.74 -28.43
C ILE A 294 -21.55 24.18 -28.61
N GLY A 295 -21.81 24.59 -29.85
CA GLY A 295 -22.47 25.84 -30.20
C GLY A 295 -23.39 25.70 -31.43
N GLU A 296 -24.11 26.77 -31.77
CA GLU A 296 -25.08 26.82 -32.86
C GLU A 296 -24.45 26.54 -34.23
N GLN A 297 -23.24 27.05 -34.48
CA GLN A 297 -22.57 26.84 -35.76
C GLN A 297 -22.13 25.38 -35.89
N GLU A 298 -21.53 24.85 -34.83
CA GLU A 298 -21.11 23.46 -34.74
C GLU A 298 -22.30 22.51 -34.93
N LEU A 299 -23.44 22.83 -34.32
CA LEU A 299 -24.66 22.04 -34.45
C LEU A 299 -25.25 22.07 -35.87
N LYS A 300 -25.19 23.22 -36.57
CA LYS A 300 -25.61 23.35 -37.97
C LYS A 300 -24.70 22.58 -38.92
N GLU A 301 -23.41 22.55 -38.63
CA GLU A 301 -22.38 21.87 -39.44
C GLU A 301 -22.27 20.36 -39.08
N GLY A 302 -22.96 19.89 -38.04
CA GLY A 302 -22.88 18.50 -37.56
C GLY A 302 -21.53 18.14 -36.92
N VAL A 303 -20.78 19.15 -36.48
CA VAL A 303 -19.46 19.01 -35.85
C VAL A 303 -19.53 19.37 -34.37
N ILE A 304 -18.50 18.98 -33.63
CA ILE A 304 -18.29 19.28 -32.23
C ILE A 304 -16.82 19.66 -32.07
N LYS A 305 -16.53 20.67 -31.25
CA LYS A 305 -15.14 21.06 -30.96
C LYS A 305 -14.63 20.29 -29.75
N LEU A 306 -13.55 19.54 -29.92
CA LEU A 306 -12.84 18.89 -28.84
C LEU A 306 -11.58 19.70 -28.52
N ARG A 307 -11.51 20.20 -27.29
CA ARG A 307 -10.41 21.00 -26.77
C ARG A 307 -9.58 20.20 -25.77
N SER A 308 -8.27 20.18 -25.96
CA SER A 308 -7.34 19.76 -24.91
C SER A 308 -7.21 20.87 -23.87
N VAL A 309 -7.47 20.56 -22.61
CA VAL A 309 -7.41 21.56 -21.51
C VAL A 309 -5.96 21.98 -21.26
N ALA A 310 -5.02 21.03 -21.36
CA ALA A 310 -3.60 21.28 -21.16
C ALA A 310 -2.96 22.05 -22.33
N SER A 311 -3.09 21.55 -23.58
CA SER A 311 -2.45 22.19 -24.75
C SER A 311 -3.24 23.38 -25.30
N ARG A 312 -4.52 23.52 -24.91
CA ARG A 312 -5.47 24.53 -25.42
C ARG A 312 -5.79 24.41 -26.91
N GLU A 313 -5.34 23.34 -27.56
CA GLU A 313 -5.64 23.06 -28.96
C GLU A 313 -7.08 22.58 -29.13
N GLU A 314 -7.72 23.05 -30.18
CA GLU A 314 -9.11 22.73 -30.54
C GLU A 314 -9.15 22.04 -31.89
N VAL A 315 -9.90 20.94 -31.97
CA VAL A 315 -10.11 20.21 -33.22
C VAL A 315 -11.61 20.03 -33.43
N ALA A 316 -12.09 20.35 -34.64
CA ALA A 316 -13.46 20.10 -35.03
C ALA A 316 -13.60 18.65 -35.50
N ILE A 317 -14.51 17.90 -34.88
CA ILE A 317 -14.75 16.48 -35.15
C ILE A 317 -16.23 16.29 -35.46
N LYS A 318 -16.54 15.44 -36.44
CA LYS A 318 -17.93 15.05 -36.71
C LYS A 318 -18.52 14.33 -35.49
N ARG A 319 -19.77 14.63 -35.14
CA ARG A 319 -20.43 14.05 -33.95
C ARG A 319 -20.36 12.52 -33.89
N GLU A 320 -20.48 11.86 -35.05
CA GLU A 320 -20.38 10.40 -35.20
C GLU A 320 -19.03 9.82 -34.73
N ASN A 321 -17.94 10.58 -34.89
CA ASN A 321 -16.58 10.14 -34.57
C ASN A 321 -16.13 10.59 -33.16
N LEU A 322 -16.98 11.30 -32.41
CA LEU A 322 -16.61 11.91 -31.14
C LEU A 322 -16.14 10.87 -30.11
N VAL A 323 -16.89 9.78 -29.96
CA VAL A 323 -16.58 8.72 -28.99
C VAL A 323 -15.23 8.08 -29.29
N ALA A 324 -14.99 7.72 -30.56
CA ALA A 324 -13.76 7.09 -31.00
C ALA A 324 -12.54 8.02 -30.80
N GLU A 325 -12.68 9.31 -31.12
CA GLU A 325 -11.61 10.29 -30.96
C GLU A 325 -11.29 10.58 -29.48
N ILE A 326 -12.31 10.63 -28.61
CA ILE A 326 -12.11 10.73 -27.15
C ILE A 326 -11.33 9.52 -26.64
N GLN A 327 -11.76 8.30 -27.00
CA GLN A 327 -11.10 7.07 -26.56
C GLN A 327 -9.65 7.00 -27.03
N LYS A 328 -9.38 7.41 -28.28
CA LYS A 328 -8.03 7.50 -28.84
C LYS A 328 -7.14 8.43 -28.01
N ARG A 329 -7.57 9.67 -27.76
CA ARG A 329 -6.78 10.64 -27.00
C ARG A 329 -6.53 10.23 -25.55
N LEU A 330 -7.50 9.56 -24.95
CA LEU A 330 -7.37 9.03 -23.58
C LEU A 330 -6.43 7.82 -23.51
N SER A 331 -6.23 7.09 -24.60
CA SER A 331 -5.26 5.99 -24.66
C SER A 331 -3.82 6.46 -24.94
N GLU A 332 -3.67 7.63 -25.57
CA GLU A 332 -2.38 8.26 -25.87
C GLU A 332 -1.86 9.15 -24.72
N SER A 333 -2.69 9.45 -23.72
CA SER A 333 -2.38 10.27 -22.54
C SER A 333 -2.06 9.41 -21.32
#